data_AF-W2EX12-F1
#
_entry.id   AF-W2EX12-F1
#
_cell.length_a   1.000
_cell.length_b   1.000
_cell.length_c   1.000
_cell.angle_alpha   90.00
_cell.angle_beta   90.00
_cell.angle_gamma   90.00
#
_symmetry.space_group_name_H-M   'P 1'
#
loop_
_entity.id
_entity.type
_entity.pdbx_description
1 polymer ?
#
loop_
_entity_poly.entity_id
_entity_poly.type
_entity_poly.pdbx_seq_one_letter_code
_entity_poly.pdbx_strand_id
1 'polypeptide(L)'
;MTASFDRGETGGLEFIQEGEALTTVETEAFLKRLNNELVLSQLAIRRARTHAANCKKAYEMRRIPLLLSAECPPVGRGVGEVTVAERDAWINNRIMAEYQALNDAKIALENAIDYGWQVKDQVRIMQSLNNNAKEIYRSAR
;
A
#
# COMPACT_ATOMS: atom_id res chain seq x y z
N MET A 1 -3.87 33.35 3.31
CA MET A 1 -4.59 32.31 2.55
C MET A 1 -4.76 31.13 3.45
N THR A 2 -5.99 30.87 3.90
CA THR A 2 -6.38 29.61 4.53
C THR A 2 -6.16 28.49 3.51
N ALA A 3 -5.58 27.37 3.92
CA ALA A 3 -5.47 26.21 3.04
C ALA A 3 -6.90 25.72 2.74
N SER A 4 -7.20 25.38 1.48
CA SER A 4 -8.50 24.82 1.07
C SER A 4 -8.54 23.29 1.25
N PHE A 5 -7.43 22.69 1.68
CA PHE A 5 -7.27 21.24 1.83
C PHE A 5 -6.52 20.86 3.09
N ASP A 6 -6.93 19.75 3.71
CA ASP A 6 -6.20 19.08 4.78
C ASP A 6 -5.98 17.59 4.47
N ARG A 7 -5.12 16.92 5.26
CA ARG A 7 -5.02 15.45 5.23
C ARG A 7 -6.16 14.86 6.05
N GLY A 8 -7.02 14.09 5.40
CA GLY A 8 -8.08 13.34 6.06
C GLY A 8 -7.56 12.11 6.82
N GLU A 9 -8.44 11.48 7.59
CA GLU A 9 -8.14 10.25 8.36
C GLU A 9 -7.69 9.09 7.47
N THR A 10 -8.13 9.09 6.21
CA THR A 10 -7.75 8.09 5.20
C THR A 10 -6.35 8.30 4.60
N GLY A 11 -5.68 9.41 4.97
CA GLY A 11 -4.40 9.82 4.41
C GLY A 11 -4.51 10.56 3.07
N GLY A 12 -5.71 10.66 2.50
CA GLY A 12 -6.01 11.44 1.30
C GLY A 12 -6.08 12.95 1.56
N LEU A 13 -6.07 13.74 0.49
CA LEU A 13 -6.34 15.18 0.57
C LEU A 13 -7.84 15.41 0.48
N GLU A 14 -8.40 16.06 1.49
CA GLU A 14 -9.82 16.35 1.61
C GLU A 14 -10.03 17.87 1.62
N PHE A 15 -11.18 18.32 1.12
CA PHE A 15 -11.55 19.73 1.13
C PHE A 15 -11.93 20.15 2.55
N ILE A 16 -11.49 21.34 2.98
CA ILE A 16 -11.84 21.89 4.29
C ILE A 16 -13.31 22.36 4.34
N GLN A 17 -13.86 22.80 3.19
CA GLN A 17 -15.28 23.11 3.04
C GLN A 17 -15.85 22.41 1.81
N GLU A 18 -16.88 21.59 2.02
CA GLU A 18 -17.60 20.96 0.91
C GLU A 18 -18.34 22.02 0.07
N GLY A 19 -18.12 22.00 -1.25
CA GLY A 19 -18.83 22.84 -2.21
C GLY A 19 -18.17 24.18 -2.57
N GLU A 20 -17.02 24.53 -1.98
CA GLU A 20 -16.29 25.73 -2.36
C GLU A 20 -15.55 25.53 -3.70
N ALA A 21 -15.74 26.47 -4.64
CA ALA A 21 -15.07 26.44 -5.93
C ALA A 21 -13.62 26.89 -5.78
N LEU A 22 -12.67 26.05 -6.18
CA LEU A 22 -11.25 26.38 -6.16
C LEU A 22 -10.93 27.54 -7.11
N THR A 23 -10.13 28.47 -6.63
CA THR A 23 -9.47 29.45 -7.50
C THR A 23 -8.39 28.78 -8.36
N THR A 24 -7.96 29.45 -9.43
CA THR A 24 -6.87 28.98 -10.29
C THR A 24 -5.57 28.77 -9.51
N VAL A 25 -5.27 29.64 -8.55
CA VAL A 25 -4.05 29.56 -7.72
C VAL A 25 -4.08 28.33 -6.82
N GLU A 26 -5.23 28.05 -6.20
CA GLU A 26 -5.43 26.86 -5.35
C GLU A 26 -5.36 25.58 -6.18
N THR A 27 -5.90 25.60 -7.39
CA THR A 27 -5.82 24.48 -8.34
C THR A 27 -4.36 24.17 -8.71
N GLU A 28 -3.56 25.19 -9.02
CA GLU A 28 -2.13 25.01 -9.33
C GLU A 28 -1.34 24.49 -8.13
N ALA A 29 -1.62 25.03 -6.93
CA ALA A 29 -1.01 24.57 -5.69
C ALA A 29 -1.35 23.09 -5.41
N PHE A 30 -2.61 22.70 -5.63
CA PHE A 30 -3.07 21.33 -5.45
C PHE A 30 -2.43 20.36 -6.46
N LEU A 31 -2.33 20.75 -7.73
CA LEU A 31 -1.64 19.95 -8.75
C LEU A 31 -0.17 19.71 -8.42
N LYS A 32 0.55 20.75 -7.94
CA LYS A 32 1.93 20.61 -7.45
C LYS A 32 2.01 19.64 -6.27
N ARG A 33 1.06 19.72 -5.33
CA ARG A 33 0.97 18.82 -4.18
C ARG A 33 0.72 17.37 -4.62
N LEU A 34 -0.25 17.13 -5.50
CA LEU A 34 -0.52 15.80 -6.06
C LEU A 34 0.68 15.20 -6.77
N ASN A 35 1.42 16.02 -7.55
CA ASN A 35 2.63 15.55 -8.22
C ASN A 35 3.70 15.10 -7.21
N ASN A 36 3.90 15.85 -6.12
CA ASN A 36 4.80 15.46 -5.04
C ASN A 36 4.33 14.19 -4.33
N GLU A 37 3.03 14.09 -4.01
CA GLU A 37 2.45 12.88 -3.39
C GLU A 37 2.59 11.64 -4.29
N LEU A 38 2.51 11.81 -5.61
CA LEU A 38 2.70 10.72 -6.55
C LEU A 38 4.15 10.20 -6.51
N VAL A 39 5.14 11.07 -6.41
CA VAL A 39 6.55 10.67 -6.21
C VAL A 39 6.74 10.00 -4.85
N LEU A 40 6.13 10.55 -3.79
CA LEU A 40 6.22 9.97 -2.44
C LEU A 40 5.58 8.57 -2.37
N SER A 41 4.42 8.37 -3.00
CA SER A 41 3.74 7.08 -3.05
C SER A 41 4.57 6.03 -3.81
N GLN A 42 5.19 6.39 -4.93
CA GLN A 42 6.10 5.52 -5.67
C GLN A 42 7.31 5.11 -4.82
N LEU A 43 7.89 6.06 -4.08
CA LEU A 43 9.01 5.78 -3.18
C LEU A 43 8.57 4.87 -2.02
N ALA A 44 7.39 5.09 -1.45
CA ALA A 44 6.82 4.26 -0.40
C ALA A 44 6.61 2.82 -0.87
N ILE A 45 6.01 2.61 -2.05
CA ILE A 45 5.83 1.29 -2.66
C ILE A 45 7.19 0.61 -2.88
N ARG A 46 8.18 1.34 -3.41
CA ARG A 46 9.53 0.78 -3.63
C ARG A 46 10.17 0.32 -2.31
N ARG A 47 10.09 1.14 -1.26
CA ARG A 47 10.62 0.81 0.07
C ARG A 47 9.91 -0.39 0.67
N ALA A 48 8.58 -0.43 0.62
CA ALA A 48 7.78 -1.53 1.12
C ALA A 48 8.07 -2.85 0.38
N ARG A 49 8.23 -2.81 -0.95
CA ARG A 49 8.63 -3.99 -1.75
C ARG A 49 9.98 -4.53 -1.33
N THR A 50 10.98 -3.66 -1.18
CA THR A 50 12.32 -4.06 -0.73
C THR A 50 12.26 -4.66 0.68
N HIS A 51 11.51 -4.04 1.59
CA HIS A 51 11.36 -4.54 2.94
C HIS A 51 10.68 -5.92 2.98
N ALA A 52 9.55 -6.09 2.27
CA ALA A 52 8.86 -7.37 2.15
C ALA A 52 9.74 -8.46 1.53
N ALA A 53 10.56 -8.12 0.52
CA ALA A 53 11.52 -9.06 -0.05
C ALA A 53 12.60 -9.49 0.96
N ASN A 54 13.10 -8.55 1.76
CA ASN A 54 14.08 -8.85 2.80
C ASN A 54 13.50 -9.73 3.91
N CYS A 55 12.30 -9.42 4.41
CA CYS A 55 11.62 -10.26 5.39
C CYS A 55 11.31 -11.66 4.83
N LYS A 56 10.90 -11.75 3.55
CA LYS A 56 10.67 -13.03 2.88
C LYS A 56 11.96 -13.85 2.82
N LYS A 57 13.07 -13.23 2.46
CA LYS A 57 14.38 -13.88 2.44
C LYS A 57 14.77 -14.40 3.83
N ALA A 58 14.61 -13.59 4.87
CA ALA A 58 14.91 -13.99 6.25
C ALA A 58 14.04 -15.18 6.70
N TYR A 59 12.74 -15.11 6.45
CA TYR A 59 11.81 -16.20 6.72
C TYR A 59 12.20 -17.50 6.00
N GLU A 60 12.47 -17.47 4.69
CA GLU A 60 12.86 -18.67 3.96
C GLU A 60 14.21 -19.23 4.43
N MET A 61 15.18 -18.37 4.75
CA MET A 61 16.48 -18.80 5.30
C MET A 61 16.33 -19.58 6.62
N ARG A 62 15.31 -19.27 7.43
CA ARG A 62 15.01 -19.97 8.68
C ARG A 62 14.09 -21.18 8.48
N ARG A 63 13.17 -21.09 7.52
CA ARG A 63 12.18 -22.13 7.20
C ARG A 63 12.82 -23.35 6.54
N ILE A 64 13.75 -23.16 5.61
CA ILE A 64 14.34 -24.27 4.85
C ILE A 64 15.05 -25.30 5.77
N PRO A 65 15.91 -24.90 6.72
CA PRO A 65 16.52 -25.84 7.65
C PRO A 65 15.50 -26.62 8.48
N LEU A 66 14.41 -25.97 8.89
CA LEU A 66 13.33 -26.62 9.65
C LEU A 66 12.58 -27.65 8.82
N LEU A 67 12.31 -27.36 7.54
CA LEU A 67 11.69 -28.32 6.61
C LEU A 67 12.51 -29.58 6.41
N LEU A 68 13.84 -29.45 6.44
CA LEU A 68 14.79 -30.54 6.25
C LEU A 68 15.19 -31.23 7.56
N SER A 69 14.69 -30.73 8.71
CA SER A 69 14.96 -31.33 10.01
C SER A 69 14.28 -32.69 10.14
N ALA A 70 14.95 -33.64 10.79
CA ALA A 70 14.35 -34.93 11.14
C ALA A 70 13.17 -34.79 12.12
N GLU A 71 13.10 -33.68 12.87
CA GLU A 71 11.98 -33.37 13.77
C GLU A 71 10.75 -32.82 13.03
N CYS A 72 10.90 -32.47 11.75
CA CYS A 72 9.81 -31.94 10.94
C CYS A 72 8.78 -33.04 10.69
N PRO A 73 7.50 -32.83 11.05
CA PRO A 73 6.49 -33.86 10.89
C PRO A 73 6.27 -34.16 9.40
N PRO A 74 6.25 -35.46 9.01
CA PRO A 74 6.08 -35.86 7.62
C PRO A 74 4.66 -35.54 7.16
N VAL A 75 4.54 -35.08 5.91
CA VAL A 75 3.23 -34.75 5.33
C VAL A 75 2.69 -35.92 4.53
N GLY A 76 1.43 -36.29 4.79
CA GLY A 76 0.75 -37.34 4.04
C GLY A 76 -0.65 -37.66 4.59
N ARG A 77 -1.09 -38.90 4.45
CA ARG A 77 -2.43 -39.39 4.84
C ARG A 77 -2.40 -40.67 5.69
N GLY A 78 -1.21 -41.19 5.99
CA GLY A 78 -0.98 -42.37 6.81
C GLY A 78 -0.95 -42.07 8.30
N VAL A 79 -0.82 -43.13 9.11
CA VAL A 79 -0.73 -43.02 10.57
C VAL A 79 0.56 -42.31 10.96
N GLY A 80 0.45 -41.21 11.72
CA GLY A 80 1.58 -40.40 12.16
C GLY A 80 2.02 -39.31 11.17
N GLU A 81 1.34 -39.19 10.03
CA GLU A 81 1.54 -38.10 9.08
C GLU A 81 0.60 -36.93 9.36
N VAL A 82 1.05 -35.71 9.07
CA VAL A 82 0.25 -34.49 9.26
C VAL A 82 -0.15 -33.86 7.93
N THR A 83 -1.13 -32.98 7.95
CA THR A 83 -1.46 -32.14 6.81
C THR A 83 -0.36 -31.10 6.54
N VAL A 84 -0.32 -30.56 5.31
CA VAL A 84 0.59 -29.46 4.96
C VAL A 84 0.41 -28.27 5.92
N ALA A 85 -0.84 -27.94 6.26
CA ALA A 85 -1.16 -26.83 7.15
C ALA A 85 -0.63 -27.04 8.56
N GLU A 86 -0.72 -28.25 9.11
CA GLU A 86 -0.19 -28.58 10.43
C GLU A 86 1.34 -28.54 10.45
N ARG A 87 2.01 -29.03 9.41
CA ARG A 87 3.47 -28.89 9.28
C ARG A 87 3.87 -27.42 9.18
N ASP A 88 3.19 -26.64 8.35
CA ASP A 88 3.50 -25.22 8.20
C ASP A 88 3.25 -24.47 9.52
N ALA A 89 2.21 -24.80 10.29
CA ALA A 89 2.00 -24.26 11.64
C ALA A 89 3.13 -24.66 12.61
N TRP A 90 3.58 -25.92 12.57
CA TRP A 90 4.71 -26.40 13.37
C TRP A 90 6.01 -25.63 13.07
N ILE A 91 6.25 -25.31 11.79
CA ILE A 91 7.39 -24.49 11.34
C ILE A 91 7.20 -23.05 11.82
N ASN A 92 6.07 -22.43 11.50
CA ASN A 92 5.81 -21.02 11.79
C ASN A 92 5.88 -20.73 13.29
N ASN A 93 5.46 -21.66 14.15
CA ASN A 93 5.61 -21.52 15.60
C ASN A 93 7.07 -21.46 16.07
N ARG A 94 8.00 -22.09 15.34
CA ARG A 94 9.44 -22.09 15.67
C ARG A 94 10.18 -20.87 15.11
N ILE A 95 9.63 -20.21 14.09
CA ILE A 95 10.18 -19.01 13.45
C ILE A 95 9.15 -17.88 13.45
N MET A 96 8.43 -17.76 14.57
CA MET A 96 7.29 -16.85 14.70
C MET A 96 7.67 -15.40 14.44
N ALA A 97 8.86 -14.98 14.89
CA ALA A 97 9.33 -13.61 14.68
C ALA A 97 9.50 -13.29 13.18
N GLU A 98 10.17 -14.16 12.42
CA GLU A 98 10.35 -13.98 10.98
C GLU A 98 9.03 -14.12 10.21
N TYR A 99 8.14 -15.00 10.66
CA TYR A 99 6.80 -15.16 10.08
C TYR A 99 5.94 -13.90 10.28
N GLN A 100 5.90 -13.36 11.50
CA GLN A 100 5.20 -12.10 11.81
C GLN A 100 5.80 -10.93 11.02
N ALA A 101 7.14 -10.79 11.02
CA ALA A 101 7.82 -9.73 10.27
C ALA A 101 7.53 -9.77 8.76
N LEU A 102 7.38 -10.97 8.18
CA LEU A 102 6.96 -11.12 6.79
C LEU A 102 5.50 -10.69 6.57
N ASN A 103 4.59 -11.05 7.47
CA ASN A 103 3.19 -10.66 7.36
C ASN A 103 3.02 -9.14 7.52
N ASP A 104 3.66 -8.52 8.50
CA ASP A 104 3.64 -7.08 8.71
C ASP A 104 4.18 -6.34 7.48
N ALA A 105 5.27 -6.84 6.89
CA ALA A 105 5.84 -6.26 5.69
C ALA A 105 4.92 -6.38 4.45
N LYS A 106 4.11 -7.44 4.35
CA LYS A 106 3.09 -7.59 3.30
C LYS A 106 1.95 -6.59 3.49
N ILE A 107 1.44 -6.45 4.71
CA ILE A 107 0.39 -5.47 5.05
C ILE A 107 0.89 -4.06 4.72
N ALA A 108 2.13 -3.73 5.11
CA ALA A 108 2.73 -2.43 4.79
C ALA A 108 2.85 -2.17 3.28
N LEU A 109 3.11 -3.23 2.48
CA LEU A 109 3.14 -3.13 1.03
C LEU A 109 1.75 -2.92 0.44
N GLU A 110 0.74 -3.65 0.90
CA GLU A 110 -0.66 -3.49 0.49
C GLU A 110 -1.13 -2.07 0.77
N ASN A 111 -0.93 -1.57 2.00
CA ASN A 111 -1.25 -0.18 2.36
C ASN A 111 -0.54 0.85 1.46
N ALA A 112 0.73 0.63 1.12
CA ALA A 112 1.47 1.54 0.23
C ALA A 112 0.92 1.52 -1.21
N ILE A 113 0.47 0.36 -1.69
CA ILE A 113 -0.16 0.21 -3.00
C ILE A 113 -1.51 0.92 -3.02
N ASP A 114 -2.33 0.72 -1.98
CA ASP A 114 -3.65 1.35 -1.84
C ASP A 114 -3.53 2.86 -1.79
N TYR A 115 -2.57 3.39 -1.02
CA TYR A 115 -2.26 4.82 -1.03
C TYR A 115 -1.89 5.33 -2.43
N GLY A 116 -1.07 4.57 -3.18
CA GLY A 116 -0.74 4.91 -4.56
C GLY A 116 -1.96 4.96 -5.49
N TRP A 117 -2.93 4.07 -5.30
CA TRP A 117 -4.19 4.09 -6.04
C TRP A 117 -5.04 5.31 -5.68
N GLN A 118 -5.17 5.64 -4.40
CA GLN A 118 -5.89 6.83 -3.94
C GLN A 118 -5.33 8.12 -4.57
N VAL A 119 -4.00 8.28 -4.57
CA VAL A 119 -3.35 9.45 -5.20
C VAL A 119 -3.64 9.49 -6.71
N LYS A 120 -3.59 8.35 -7.39
CA LYS A 120 -3.90 8.27 -8.83
C LYS A 120 -5.35 8.64 -9.13
N ASP A 121 -6.28 8.26 -8.28
CA ASP A 121 -7.69 8.61 -8.44
C ASP A 121 -7.94 10.10 -8.18
N GLN A 122 -7.27 10.71 -7.18
CA GLN A 122 -7.28 12.17 -6.99
C GLN A 122 -6.76 12.93 -8.22
N VAL A 123 -5.69 12.44 -8.86
CA VAL A 123 -5.17 13.01 -10.12
C VAL A 123 -6.21 12.93 -11.23
N ARG A 124 -6.93 11.80 -11.37
CA ARG A 124 -7.98 11.63 -12.39
C ARG A 124 -9.16 12.58 -12.15
N ILE A 125 -9.60 12.72 -10.91
CA ILE A 125 -10.67 13.66 -10.53
C ILE A 125 -10.26 15.08 -10.92
N MET A 126 -9.04 15.50 -10.59
CA MET A 126 -8.55 16.84 -10.92
C MET A 126 -8.43 17.07 -12.44
N GLN A 127 -8.02 16.05 -13.21
CA GLN A 127 -8.04 16.12 -14.69
C GLN A 127 -9.46 16.29 -15.24
N SER A 128 -10.45 15.58 -14.68
CA SER A 128 -11.86 15.71 -15.06
C SER A 128 -12.40 17.11 -14.74
N LEU A 129 -12.11 17.64 -13.55
CA LEU A 129 -12.51 19.00 -13.16
C LEU A 129 -11.90 20.06 -14.10
N ASN A 130 -10.63 19.93 -14.46
CA ASN A 130 -9.97 20.85 -15.40
C ASN A 130 -10.59 20.80 -16.80
N ASN A 131 -11.00 19.61 -17.28
CA ASN A 131 -11.69 19.48 -18.56
C ASN A 131 -13.06 20.17 -18.54
N ASN A 132 -13.84 19.98 -17.48
CA ASN A 132 -15.13 20.66 -17.30
C ASN A 132 -14.96 22.19 -17.25
N ALA A 133 -13.94 22.69 -16.53
CA ALA A 133 -13.64 24.12 -16.47
C ALA A 133 -13.29 24.70 -17.85
N LYS A 134 -12.49 23.99 -18.65
CA LYS A 134 -12.17 24.40 -20.03
C LYS A 134 -13.40 24.43 -20.93
N GLU A 135 -14.32 23.50 -20.76
CA GLU A 135 -15.55 23.44 -21.56
C GLU A 135 -16.51 24.58 -21.22
N ILE A 136 -16.69 24.89 -19.93
CA ILE A 136 -17.45 26.07 -19.47
C ILE A 136 -16.85 27.37 -20.04
N TYR A 137 -15.53 27.51 -20.00
CA TYR A 137 -14.87 28.71 -20.52
C TYR A 137 -15.00 28.84 -22.06
N ARG A 138 -15.12 27.71 -22.77
CA ARG A 138 -15.36 27.69 -24.22
C ARG A 138 -16.80 28.02 -24.57
N SER A 139 -17.77 27.59 -23.77
CA SER A 139 -19.21 27.84 -24.00
C SER A 139 -19.67 29.21 -23.51
N ALA A 140 -18.97 29.82 -22.56
CA ALA A 140 -19.19 31.19 -22.11
C ALA A 140 -18.61 32.27 -23.04
N ARG A 141 -17.98 31.86 -24.16
CA ARG A 141 -17.36 32.72 -25.16
C ARG A 141 -18.13 32.64 -26.47
#